data_AF-A0A7W1XPY5-F1
#
_entry.id   AF-A0A7W1XPY5-F1
#
_cell.length_a   1.000
_cell.length_b   1.000
_cell.length_c   1.000
_cell.angle_alpha   90.00
_cell.angle_beta   90.00
_cell.angle_gamma   90.00
#
_symmetry.space_group_name_H-M   'P 1'
#
loop_
_entity.id
_entity.type
_entity.pdbx_description
1 polymer ?
#
loop_
_entity_poly.entity_id
_entity_poly.type
_entity_poly.pdbx_seq_one_letter_code
_entity_poly.pdbx_strand_id
1 'polypeptide(L)'
;MKQGNRLNRRYYERFQVEDVINFYSGQLLQAKSPDGAQVFLQSIKITRRPLPSGYRETFRRLQHPNLAPILDVIEEKDQIILVHPPFSGDPLPLIVNKDRAMEPEAAVRIVNRCFKTLHDLGRQAVPLGATLDPKNILLDGQKPLLLFYYMKDPEKPRYDEKWRELLFYLLTGHSPTGGAKRAEKVLGEKKVPQKVAKLALTALDRKRTFNDISRLIGKHIKEHSGEVGPRGRRKKSGRKKVYAIATVAAAALVLVSLAAAQWEPENSYSSTNPLTGLMAADENKKEQAKQQNQTIRFSKAKDKYTLPYEYAGNNTLSGEIVLKGKNTFLGYLESVDKSAIYGLYIDEKGEIGLFHQLDGGKIITTAKSGDQYRMKPNKKYLFQIHYLTGNPVRISIQEEGKKESWMAVGITPLHGEMKVHFRGGDGSILYNPKINSLLDPGAVIRKWMNQQPWIIDYGQAILSSNDKGQMSLEAFPDAQIRLEANAASGFMVQPFSDKPFAMDIQTLGIIRYRLVLSGEDKHVVLYDLDGQMKKVAEHDFPQYDGKKPVQISITSNMNTLNIYLGYGTDSIELNHTAREPILIKDVTLHHDKGFKLSQGGDIKESPLITKEDQ
;
A
#
# COMPACT_ATOMS: atom_id res chain seq x y z
N MET A 1 -42.40 -2.51 -7.43
CA MET A 1 -41.07 -3.12 -7.17
C MET A 1 -40.05 -2.48 -8.11
N LYS A 2 -39.12 -1.66 -7.60
CA LYS A 2 -38.02 -1.08 -8.36
C LYS A 2 -36.71 -1.72 -7.90
N GLN A 3 -36.26 -2.76 -8.59
CA GLN A 3 -34.86 -3.21 -8.53
C GLN A 3 -34.09 -2.45 -9.61
N GLY A 4 -33.49 -1.31 -9.26
CA GLY A 4 -32.67 -0.52 -10.17
C GLY A 4 -31.45 0.04 -9.43
N ASN A 5 -30.26 -0.17 -9.99
CA ASN A 5 -28.97 0.46 -9.66
C ASN A 5 -28.53 0.48 -8.18
N ARG A 6 -28.23 -0.69 -7.61
CA ARG A 6 -27.54 -0.82 -6.30
C ARG A 6 -26.00 -0.81 -6.38
N LEU A 7 -25.39 -0.73 -7.56
CA LEU A 7 -24.01 -1.16 -7.78
C LEU A 7 -22.89 -0.15 -7.48
N ASN A 8 -23.15 1.13 -7.16
CA ASN A 8 -22.10 2.12 -6.88
C ASN A 8 -22.52 3.16 -5.84
N ARG A 9 -22.98 2.68 -4.67
CA ARG A 9 -23.11 3.57 -3.50
C ARG A 9 -21.85 3.47 -2.66
N ARG A 10 -21.29 4.62 -2.28
CA ARG A 10 -20.16 4.65 -1.32
C ARG A 10 -20.61 4.03 -0.01
N TYR A 11 -19.68 3.45 0.77
CA TYR A 11 -20.10 2.70 1.96
C TYR A 11 -20.92 3.58 2.93
N TYR A 12 -20.58 4.86 3.08
CA TYR A 12 -21.30 5.79 3.97
C TYR A 12 -22.71 6.16 3.48
N GLU A 13 -23.06 5.85 2.24
CA GLU A 13 -24.44 6.00 1.72
C GLU A 13 -25.31 4.78 2.04
N ARG A 14 -24.68 3.69 2.51
CA ARG A 14 -25.34 2.44 2.88
C ARG A 14 -25.27 2.16 4.38
N PHE A 15 -24.27 2.69 5.06
CA PHE A 15 -24.01 2.41 6.47
C PHE A 15 -23.86 3.70 7.25
N GLN A 16 -24.51 3.77 8.41
CA GLN A 16 -24.33 4.85 9.35
C GLN A 16 -23.19 4.48 10.29
N VAL A 17 -22.04 5.14 10.14
CA VAL A 17 -20.87 4.91 11.00
C VAL A 17 -21.18 5.43 12.41
N GLU A 18 -20.96 4.58 13.41
CA GLU A 18 -21.15 4.90 14.83
C GLU A 18 -19.82 5.13 15.54
N ASP A 19 -18.80 4.34 15.23
CA ASP A 19 -17.50 4.39 15.90
C ASP A 19 -16.35 3.94 14.99
N VAL A 20 -15.12 4.32 15.34
CA VAL A 20 -13.89 4.00 14.60
C VAL A 20 -12.89 3.33 15.53
N ILE A 21 -12.65 2.04 15.31
CA ILE A 21 -11.65 1.27 16.06
C ILE A 21 -10.33 1.29 15.27
N ASN A 22 -9.34 1.95 15.83
CA ASN A 22 -8.01 2.07 15.22
C ASN A 22 -7.11 0.90 15.61
N PHE A 23 -6.55 0.22 14.62
CA PHE A 23 -5.52 -0.80 14.78
C PHE A 23 -4.25 -0.38 14.04
N TYR A 24 -3.12 -1.01 14.37
CA TYR A 24 -1.86 -0.73 13.68
C TYR A 24 -1.91 -1.09 12.19
N SER A 25 -2.58 -2.19 11.85
CA SER A 25 -2.71 -2.70 10.49
C SER A 25 -3.82 -2.04 9.66
N GLY A 26 -4.67 -1.21 10.27
CA GLY A 26 -5.82 -0.62 9.60
C GLY A 26 -6.89 -0.07 10.55
N GLN A 27 -8.04 0.27 10.00
CA GLN A 27 -9.19 0.77 10.74
C GLN A 27 -10.37 -0.17 10.55
N LEU A 28 -11.15 -0.32 11.61
CA LEU A 28 -12.40 -1.06 11.61
C LEU A 28 -13.51 -0.12 12.06
N LEU A 29 -14.45 0.18 11.15
CA LEU A 29 -15.56 1.09 11.45
C LEU A 29 -16.72 0.26 11.99
N GLN A 30 -17.23 0.60 13.17
CA GLN A 30 -18.52 0.09 13.61
C GLN A 30 -19.61 0.92 12.95
N ALA A 31 -20.58 0.27 12.33
CA ALA A 31 -21.66 0.95 11.63
C ALA A 31 -23.00 0.20 11.75
N LYS A 32 -24.10 0.89 11.44
CA LYS A 32 -25.42 0.29 11.26
C LYS A 32 -25.75 0.15 9.79
N SER A 33 -26.24 -1.01 9.38
CA SER A 33 -26.82 -1.24 8.05
C SER A 33 -28.21 -0.62 7.92
N PRO A 34 -28.78 -0.53 6.70
CA PRO A 34 -30.08 0.13 6.47
C PRO A 34 -31.26 -0.51 7.22
N ASP A 35 -31.14 -1.79 7.57
CA ASP A 35 -32.09 -2.55 8.38
C ASP A 35 -31.83 -2.44 9.89
N GLY A 36 -30.85 -1.61 10.30
CA GLY A 36 -30.51 -1.33 11.69
C GLY A 36 -29.57 -2.34 12.35
N ALA A 37 -29.11 -3.37 11.63
CA ALA A 37 -28.16 -4.34 12.18
C ALA A 37 -26.76 -3.70 12.35
N GLN A 38 -26.09 -4.05 13.45
CA GLN A 38 -24.70 -3.63 13.67
C GLN A 38 -23.78 -4.46 12.76
N VAL A 39 -22.84 -3.78 12.10
CA VAL A 39 -21.82 -4.38 11.23
C VAL A 39 -20.47 -3.72 11.48
N PHE A 40 -19.41 -4.39 11.03
CA PHE A 40 -18.06 -3.84 11.03
C PHE A 40 -17.54 -3.71 9.60
N LEU A 41 -16.93 -2.56 9.29
CA LEU A 41 -16.39 -2.25 7.97
C LEU A 41 -14.87 -2.23 8.05
N GLN A 42 -14.23 -3.17 7.37
CA GLN A 42 -12.77 -3.24 7.25
C GLN A 42 -12.35 -2.63 5.91
N SER A 43 -11.48 -1.62 5.93
CA SER A 43 -10.88 -1.07 4.71
C SER A 43 -9.58 -1.80 4.34
N ILE A 44 -9.49 -2.25 3.09
CA ILE A 44 -8.28 -2.74 2.45
C ILE A 44 -7.87 -1.73 1.40
N LYS A 45 -6.77 -1.01 1.65
CA LYS A 45 -6.25 -0.04 0.68
C LYS A 45 -5.79 -0.73 -0.60
N ILE A 46 -6.20 -0.17 -1.73
CA ILE A 46 -5.77 -0.61 -3.06
C ILE A 46 -4.45 0.07 -3.36
N THR A 47 -3.36 -0.68 -3.29
CA THR A 47 -2.02 -0.17 -3.60
C THR A 47 -1.68 -0.24 -5.07
N ARG A 48 -2.40 -1.08 -5.84
CA ARG A 48 -2.18 -1.32 -7.27
C ARG A 48 -3.50 -1.55 -7.98
N ARG A 49 -3.63 -0.95 -9.15
CA ARG A 49 -4.70 -1.24 -10.12
C ARG A 49 -4.12 -1.85 -11.39
N PRO A 50 -4.87 -2.68 -12.12
CA PRO A 50 -6.16 -3.23 -11.74
C PRO A 50 -6.00 -4.21 -10.56
N LEU A 51 -7.09 -4.48 -9.85
CA LEU A 51 -7.05 -5.57 -8.86
C LEU A 51 -6.91 -6.92 -9.59
N PRO A 52 -6.50 -7.98 -8.89
CA PRO A 52 -6.57 -9.34 -9.43
C PRO A 52 -8.00 -9.68 -9.87
N SER A 53 -8.14 -10.47 -10.94
CA SER A 53 -9.44 -11.00 -11.36
C SER A 53 -10.00 -11.96 -10.31
N GLY A 54 -11.34 -12.05 -10.23
CA GLY A 54 -12.00 -12.93 -9.25
C GLY A 54 -11.80 -12.56 -7.77
N TYR A 55 -11.28 -11.36 -7.46
CA TYR A 55 -11.05 -10.95 -6.07
C TYR A 55 -12.35 -10.85 -5.26
N ARG A 56 -13.45 -10.36 -5.86
CA ARG A 56 -14.76 -10.26 -5.18
C ARG A 56 -15.28 -11.64 -4.81
N GLU A 57 -15.26 -12.57 -5.75
CA GLU A 57 -15.64 -13.97 -5.54
C GLU A 57 -14.75 -14.62 -4.48
N THR A 58 -13.44 -14.38 -4.51
CA THR A 58 -12.51 -14.90 -3.50
C THR A 58 -12.88 -14.42 -2.11
N PHE A 59 -13.13 -13.12 -1.92
CA PHE A 59 -13.57 -12.58 -0.62
C PHE A 59 -14.95 -13.10 -0.20
N ARG A 60 -15.94 -13.12 -1.10
CA ARG A 60 -17.30 -13.60 -0.78
C ARG A 60 -17.35 -15.08 -0.42
N ARG A 61 -16.48 -15.90 -1.03
CA ARG A 61 -16.39 -17.34 -0.76
C ARG A 61 -15.44 -17.67 0.38
N LEU A 62 -14.74 -16.69 0.94
CA LEU A 62 -13.78 -16.91 2.01
C LEU A 62 -14.52 -17.31 3.29
N GLN A 63 -14.58 -18.62 3.51
CA GLN A 63 -15.10 -19.20 4.74
C GLN A 63 -13.97 -19.92 5.45
N HIS A 64 -13.57 -19.39 6.61
CA HIS A 64 -12.52 -20.00 7.41
C HIS A 64 -12.85 -19.81 8.90
N PRO A 65 -12.70 -20.84 9.74
CA PRO A 65 -13.13 -20.80 11.15
C PRO A 65 -12.37 -19.78 12.01
N ASN A 66 -11.20 -19.34 11.54
CA ASN A 66 -10.35 -18.37 12.24
C ASN A 66 -10.33 -16.98 11.56
N LEU A 67 -11.25 -16.69 10.65
CA LEU A 67 -11.35 -15.39 9.98
C LEU A 67 -12.73 -14.76 10.24
N ALA A 68 -12.76 -13.43 10.31
CA ALA A 68 -14.02 -12.71 10.35
C ALA A 68 -14.83 -13.01 9.07
N PRO A 69 -16.07 -13.49 9.16
CA PRO A 69 -16.88 -13.79 7.98
C PRO A 69 -17.22 -12.50 7.22
N ILE A 70 -17.35 -12.60 5.90
CA ILE A 70 -17.66 -11.46 5.02
C ILE A 70 -19.11 -11.56 4.56
N LEU A 71 -19.90 -10.53 4.85
CA LEU A 71 -21.28 -10.38 4.38
C LEU A 71 -21.34 -9.73 3.00
N ASP A 72 -20.50 -8.71 2.77
CA ASP A 72 -20.48 -7.96 1.51
C ASP A 72 -19.07 -7.40 1.22
N VAL A 73 -18.82 -7.11 -0.04
CA VAL A 73 -17.57 -6.55 -0.56
C VAL A 73 -17.91 -5.35 -1.43
N ILE A 74 -17.44 -4.17 -1.04
CA ILE A 74 -17.69 -2.91 -1.72
C ILE A 74 -16.36 -2.40 -2.28
N GLU A 75 -16.31 -2.12 -3.58
CA GLU A 75 -15.14 -1.52 -4.20
C GLU A 75 -15.30 0.00 -4.28
N GLU A 76 -14.33 0.74 -3.76
CA GLU A 76 -14.21 2.18 -3.92
C GLU A 76 -12.98 2.54 -4.77
N LYS A 77 -12.70 3.83 -5.02
CA LYS A 77 -11.61 4.28 -5.92
C LYS A 77 -10.23 3.82 -5.45
N ASP A 78 -9.99 3.83 -4.14
CA ASP A 78 -8.69 3.63 -3.50
C ASP A 78 -8.69 2.52 -2.42
N GLN A 79 -9.84 1.87 -2.20
CA GLN A 79 -9.99 0.84 -1.18
C GLN A 79 -11.07 -0.19 -1.53
N ILE A 80 -10.99 -1.36 -0.91
CA ILE A 80 -12.07 -2.34 -0.82
C ILE A 80 -12.58 -2.33 0.61
N ILE A 81 -13.89 -2.19 0.79
CA ILE A 81 -14.53 -2.32 2.09
C ILE A 81 -15.12 -3.72 2.21
N LEU A 82 -14.65 -4.46 3.22
CA LEU A 82 -15.25 -5.73 3.63
C LEU A 82 -16.26 -5.46 4.75
N VAL A 83 -17.46 -5.97 4.60
CA VAL A 83 -18.53 -5.85 5.61
C VAL A 83 -18.57 -7.15 6.40
N HIS A 84 -18.43 -7.07 7.71
CA HIS A 84 -18.44 -8.19 8.64
C HIS A 84 -19.65 -8.11 9.57
N PRO A 85 -20.20 -9.25 10.01
CA PRO A 85 -21.12 -9.24 11.13
C PRO A 85 -20.36 -8.90 12.43
N PRO A 86 -21.06 -8.66 13.54
CA PRO A 86 -20.43 -8.58 14.84
C PRO A 86 -19.66 -9.86 15.15
N PHE A 87 -18.41 -9.72 15.55
CA PHE A 87 -17.55 -10.83 15.95
C PHE A 87 -17.51 -10.98 17.47
N SER A 88 -17.33 -12.21 17.93
CA SER A 88 -17.20 -12.58 19.33
C SER A 88 -15.74 -12.85 19.71
N GLY A 89 -15.41 -12.65 20.98
CA GLY A 89 -14.10 -12.94 21.56
C GLY A 89 -13.40 -11.70 22.08
N ASP A 90 -12.46 -11.91 22.99
CA ASP A 90 -11.71 -10.82 23.61
C ASP A 90 -10.40 -10.54 22.85
N PRO A 91 -9.99 -9.27 22.71
CA PRO A 91 -8.69 -8.92 22.16
C PRO A 91 -7.57 -9.65 22.90
N LEU A 92 -6.65 -10.26 22.13
CA LEU A 92 -5.55 -11.04 22.70
C LEU A 92 -4.71 -10.26 23.74
N PRO A 93 -4.44 -8.94 23.60
CA PRO A 93 -3.72 -8.18 24.62
C PRO A 93 -4.44 -8.05 25.97
N LEU A 94 -5.76 -8.21 26.02
CA LEU A 94 -6.52 -8.23 27.28
C LEU A 94 -6.41 -9.57 27.98
N ILE A 95 -6.30 -10.66 27.21
CA ILE A 95 -6.16 -12.02 27.73
C ILE A 95 -4.72 -12.31 28.13
N VAL A 96 -3.77 -11.87 27.30
CA VAL A 96 -2.33 -12.09 27.46
C VAL A 96 -1.62 -10.75 27.57
N ASN A 97 -1.06 -10.51 28.74
CA ASN A 97 -0.31 -9.30 29.08
C ASN A 97 0.88 -9.64 29.98
N LYS A 98 1.65 -8.63 30.37
CA LYS A 98 2.90 -8.80 31.14
C LYS A 98 2.74 -9.62 32.42
N ASP A 99 1.57 -9.54 33.04
CA ASP A 99 1.25 -10.19 34.30
C ASP A 99 0.60 -11.56 34.07
N ARG A 100 -0.11 -11.72 32.95
CA ARG A 100 -0.83 -12.94 32.58
C ARG A 100 -0.34 -13.50 31.26
N ALA A 101 0.66 -14.38 31.33
CA ALA A 101 1.08 -15.18 30.19
C ALA A 101 0.09 -16.35 29.91
N MET A 102 0.08 -16.83 28.68
CA MET A 102 -0.69 -18.01 28.29
C MET A 102 0.03 -19.30 28.67
N GLU A 103 -0.75 -20.34 28.97
CA GLU A 103 -0.24 -21.69 29.18
C GLU A 103 0.54 -22.16 27.92
N PRO A 104 1.76 -22.72 28.06
CA PRO A 104 2.63 -23.01 26.92
C PRO A 104 2.02 -23.86 25.81
N GLU A 105 1.31 -24.94 26.14
CA GLU A 105 0.72 -25.82 25.14
C GLU A 105 -0.48 -25.16 24.44
N ALA A 106 -1.27 -24.38 25.17
CA ALA A 106 -2.33 -23.55 24.59
C ALA A 106 -1.75 -22.50 23.63
N ALA A 107 -0.65 -21.86 23.99
CA ALA A 107 0.05 -20.89 23.13
C ALA A 107 0.51 -21.53 21.81
N VAL A 108 1.17 -22.69 21.88
CA VAL A 108 1.58 -23.44 20.69
C VAL A 108 0.37 -23.80 19.81
N ARG A 109 -0.74 -24.28 20.41
CA ARG A 109 -1.96 -24.62 19.67
C ARG A 109 -2.57 -23.42 18.95
N ILE A 110 -2.62 -22.25 19.59
CA ILE A 110 -3.13 -21.02 18.98
C ILE A 110 -2.23 -20.59 17.82
N VAL A 111 -0.90 -20.58 18.01
CA VAL A 111 0.05 -20.23 16.94
C VAL A 111 -0.11 -21.16 15.74
N ASN A 112 -0.25 -22.47 15.96
CA ASN A 112 -0.47 -23.42 14.89
C ASN A 112 -1.78 -23.17 14.12
N ARG A 113 -2.86 -22.78 14.81
CA ARG A 113 -4.14 -22.40 14.16
C ARG A 113 -3.96 -21.14 13.32
N CYS A 114 -3.27 -20.13 13.83
CA CYS A 114 -2.94 -18.92 13.07
C CYS A 114 -2.07 -19.23 11.84
N PHE A 115 -1.06 -20.09 11.97
CA PHE A 115 -0.16 -20.45 10.87
C PHE A 115 -0.88 -21.24 9.77
N LYS A 116 -1.75 -22.19 10.14
CA LYS A 116 -2.64 -22.87 9.18
C LYS A 116 -3.52 -21.87 8.44
N THR A 117 -4.09 -20.91 9.16
CA THR A 117 -4.92 -19.85 8.56
C THR A 117 -4.13 -19.03 7.52
N LEU A 118 -2.89 -18.62 7.83
CA LEU A 118 -2.02 -17.93 6.86
C LEU A 118 -1.69 -18.79 5.64
N HIS A 119 -1.46 -20.09 5.87
CA HIS A 119 -1.20 -21.04 4.79
C HIS A 119 -2.41 -21.20 3.87
N ASP A 120 -3.62 -21.27 4.43
CA ASP A 120 -4.87 -21.43 3.69
C ASP A 120 -5.24 -20.16 2.92
N LEU A 121 -4.99 -18.98 3.50
CA LEU A 121 -5.10 -17.69 2.81
C LEU A 121 -4.14 -17.58 1.61
N GLY A 122 -2.92 -18.09 1.75
CA GLY A 122 -1.93 -18.07 0.67
C GLY A 122 -2.25 -18.98 -0.51
N ARG A 123 -3.17 -19.94 -0.35
CA ARG A 123 -3.61 -20.89 -1.39
C ARG A 123 -4.87 -20.46 -2.14
N GLN A 124 -5.47 -19.32 -1.77
CA GLN A 124 -6.65 -18.81 -2.45
C GLN A 124 -6.32 -18.40 -3.89
N ALA A 125 -7.34 -18.40 -4.77
CA ALA A 125 -7.20 -18.01 -6.17
C ALA A 125 -6.60 -16.61 -6.33
N VAL A 126 -7.01 -15.68 -5.47
CA VAL A 126 -6.28 -14.44 -5.21
C VAL A 126 -5.49 -14.63 -3.91
N PRO A 127 -4.14 -14.66 -3.93
CA PRO A 127 -3.35 -14.89 -2.74
C PRO A 127 -3.65 -13.84 -1.66
N LEU A 128 -4.11 -14.29 -0.50
CA LEU A 128 -4.39 -13.42 0.64
C LEU A 128 -3.31 -13.56 1.71
N GLY A 129 -3.22 -12.56 2.57
CA GLY A 129 -2.34 -12.51 3.72
C GLY A 129 -3.04 -11.87 4.91
N ALA A 130 -2.51 -12.10 6.10
CA ALA A 130 -2.94 -11.46 7.34
C ALA A 130 -1.70 -11.22 8.20
N THR A 131 -1.76 -10.21 9.06
CA THR A 131 -0.68 -9.94 10.02
C THR A 131 -1.02 -10.65 11.33
N LEU A 132 -0.03 -11.34 11.92
CA LEU A 132 -0.20 -12.02 13.21
C LEU A 132 0.26 -11.13 14.38
N ASP A 133 -0.04 -9.84 14.29
CA ASP A 133 0.10 -8.92 15.41
C ASP A 133 -0.93 -9.29 16.49
N PRO A 134 -0.55 -9.44 17.77
CA PRO A 134 -1.49 -9.75 18.84
C PRO A 134 -2.72 -8.83 18.88
N LYS A 135 -2.59 -7.54 18.53
CA LYS A 135 -3.69 -6.59 18.53
C LYS A 135 -4.78 -6.92 17.50
N ASN A 136 -4.45 -7.71 16.48
CA ASN A 136 -5.35 -8.08 15.38
C ASN A 136 -6.02 -9.45 15.58
N ILE A 137 -5.83 -10.06 16.74
CA ILE A 137 -6.32 -11.40 17.07
C ILE A 137 -7.32 -11.27 18.22
N LEU A 138 -8.56 -11.69 17.99
CA LEU A 138 -9.51 -11.98 19.07
C LEU A 138 -9.40 -13.46 19.44
N LEU A 139 -9.64 -13.79 20.71
CA LEU A 139 -9.83 -15.18 21.12
C LEU A 139 -11.24 -15.39 21.67
N ASP A 140 -11.92 -16.38 21.10
CA ASP A 140 -13.07 -17.02 21.73
C ASP A 140 -12.60 -18.34 22.36
N GLY A 141 -12.27 -18.29 23.66
CA GLY A 141 -11.58 -19.36 24.35
C GLY A 141 -10.20 -19.65 23.74
N GLN A 142 -10.06 -20.78 23.06
CA GLN A 142 -8.82 -21.16 22.35
C GLN A 142 -8.90 -20.96 20.83
N LYS A 143 -10.01 -20.44 20.29
CA LYS A 143 -10.21 -20.23 18.85
C LYS A 143 -9.75 -18.83 18.49
N PRO A 144 -8.66 -18.66 17.72
CA PRO A 144 -8.26 -17.35 17.26
C PRO A 144 -9.14 -16.88 16.11
N LEU A 145 -9.50 -15.61 16.13
CA LEU A 145 -10.16 -14.90 15.04
C LEU A 145 -9.25 -13.77 14.57
N LEU A 146 -8.77 -13.85 13.32
CA LEU A 146 -7.95 -12.80 12.72
C LEU A 146 -8.87 -11.73 12.11
N LEU A 147 -8.68 -10.48 12.55
CA LEU A 147 -9.53 -9.36 12.14
C LEU A 147 -9.14 -8.76 10.79
N PHE A 148 -7.85 -8.71 10.48
CA PHE A 148 -7.34 -8.02 9.30
C PHE A 148 -6.63 -8.97 8.35
N TYR A 149 -7.10 -8.99 7.12
CA TYR A 149 -6.45 -9.65 6.00
C TYR A 149 -6.53 -8.79 4.73
N TYR A 150 -5.60 -9.05 3.81
CA TYR A 150 -5.33 -8.22 2.64
C TYR A 150 -4.91 -9.09 1.45
N MET A 151 -5.02 -8.55 0.22
CA MET A 151 -4.47 -9.21 -0.96
C MET A 151 -2.95 -9.08 -0.96
N LYS A 152 -2.24 -10.20 -1.09
CA LYS A 152 -0.78 -10.20 -1.21
C LYS A 152 -0.39 -9.63 -2.56
N ASP A 153 0.61 -8.76 -2.53
CA ASP A 153 1.31 -8.30 -3.72
C ASP A 153 2.49 -9.25 -3.97
N PRO A 154 2.50 -10.03 -5.07
CA PRO A 154 3.57 -10.97 -5.36
C PRO A 154 4.93 -10.29 -5.62
N GLU A 155 4.94 -9.04 -6.08
CA GLU A 155 6.17 -8.31 -6.37
C GLU A 155 6.70 -7.53 -5.15
N LYS A 156 5.83 -7.26 -4.18
CA LYS A 156 6.17 -6.59 -2.92
C LYS A 156 5.73 -7.45 -1.75
N PRO A 157 6.51 -8.50 -1.38
CA PRO A 157 6.27 -9.20 -0.15
C PRO A 157 6.31 -8.17 0.99
N ARG A 158 5.15 -7.85 1.57
CA ARG A 158 5.09 -7.14 2.85
C ARG A 158 5.75 -8.06 3.86
N TYR A 159 6.98 -7.75 4.24
CA TYR A 159 7.74 -8.45 5.28
C TYR A 159 7.19 -8.09 6.67
N ASP A 160 5.88 -8.25 6.87
CA ASP A 160 5.35 -8.29 8.21
C ASP A 160 5.63 -9.70 8.78
N GLU A 161 6.78 -9.82 9.44
CA GLU A 161 7.20 -11.04 10.11
C GLU A 161 6.67 -11.14 11.55
N LYS A 162 5.59 -10.43 11.92
CA LYS A 162 5.00 -10.48 13.28
C LYS A 162 4.62 -11.90 13.73
N TRP A 163 4.42 -12.81 12.79
CA TRP A 163 4.25 -14.24 13.08
C TRP A 163 5.42 -14.85 13.88
N ARG A 164 6.65 -14.32 13.74
CA ARG A 164 7.84 -14.75 14.49
C ARG A 164 7.72 -14.43 15.98
N GLU A 165 7.08 -13.31 16.29
CA GLU A 165 6.96 -12.76 17.64
C GLU A 165 5.79 -13.39 18.40
N LEU A 166 4.77 -13.91 17.69
CA LEU A 166 3.50 -14.34 18.30
C LEU A 166 3.68 -15.38 19.41
N LEU A 167 4.47 -16.44 19.19
CA LEU A 167 4.66 -17.48 20.21
C LEU A 167 5.35 -16.91 21.46
N PHE A 168 6.37 -16.07 21.27
CA PHE A 168 7.05 -15.41 22.39
C PHE A 168 6.09 -14.51 23.16
N TYR A 169 5.28 -13.72 22.45
CA TYR A 169 4.27 -12.85 23.06
C TYR A 169 3.28 -13.66 23.90
N LEU A 170 2.73 -14.75 23.36
CA LEU A 170 1.77 -15.58 24.09
C LEU A 170 2.37 -16.15 25.39
N LEU A 171 3.65 -16.54 25.36
CA LEU A 171 4.34 -17.15 26.50
C LEU A 171 4.80 -16.16 27.57
N THR A 172 4.86 -14.87 27.25
CA THR A 172 5.51 -13.88 28.12
C THR A 172 4.68 -12.63 28.39
N GLY A 173 3.70 -12.33 27.54
CA GLY A 173 2.96 -11.07 27.53
C GLY A 173 3.75 -9.87 27.03
N HIS A 174 4.94 -10.10 26.46
CA HIS A 174 5.85 -9.06 26.00
C HIS A 174 6.19 -9.23 24.53
N SER A 175 6.38 -8.13 23.81
CA SER A 175 7.05 -8.17 22.51
C SER A 175 8.54 -8.47 22.70
N PRO A 176 9.17 -9.26 21.83
CA PRO A 176 10.57 -9.63 21.95
C PRO A 176 11.49 -8.43 21.65
N THR A 177 12.00 -7.78 22.69
CA THR A 177 12.97 -6.68 22.59
C THR A 177 14.36 -7.11 23.05
N GLY A 178 15.43 -6.61 22.42
CA GLY A 178 16.83 -6.80 22.88
C GLY A 178 17.50 -8.12 22.47
N GLY A 179 17.04 -8.75 21.38
CA GLY A 179 17.70 -9.91 20.76
C GLY A 179 17.51 -11.25 21.49
N ALA A 180 18.10 -12.31 20.93
CA ALA A 180 17.85 -13.70 21.35
C ALA A 180 18.24 -13.98 22.82
N LYS A 181 19.36 -13.42 23.30
CA LYS A 181 19.82 -13.62 24.70
C LYS A 181 18.83 -13.06 25.72
N ARG A 182 18.25 -11.88 25.45
CA ARG A 182 17.25 -11.28 26.33
C ARG A 182 15.93 -12.04 26.26
N ALA A 183 15.52 -12.48 25.07
CA ALA A 183 14.34 -13.33 24.90
C ALA A 183 14.48 -14.65 25.69
N GLU A 184 15.65 -15.29 25.64
CA GLU A 184 15.94 -16.52 26.40
C GLU A 184 15.84 -16.27 27.91
N LYS A 185 16.40 -15.17 28.40
CA LYS A 185 16.29 -14.76 29.80
C LYS A 185 14.84 -14.60 30.24
N VAL A 186 14.02 -13.87 29.48
CA VAL A 186 12.60 -13.63 29.80
C VAL A 186 11.79 -14.94 29.81
N LEU A 187 12.04 -15.84 28.85
CA LEU A 187 11.39 -17.16 28.83
C LEU A 187 11.77 -18.00 30.05
N GLY A 188 13.03 -17.91 30.50
CA GLY A 188 13.50 -18.53 31.74
C GLY A 188 12.84 -17.95 32.99
N GLU A 189 12.74 -16.62 33.08
CA GLU A 189 12.06 -15.91 34.19
C GLU A 189 10.58 -16.30 34.28
N LYS A 190 9.90 -16.46 33.14
CA LYS A 190 8.52 -16.93 33.03
C LYS A 190 8.36 -18.46 33.20
N LYS A 191 9.46 -19.18 33.47
CA LYS A 191 9.50 -20.64 33.70
C LYS A 191 8.89 -21.45 32.54
N VAL A 192 9.08 -21.00 31.30
CA VAL A 192 8.57 -21.68 30.12
C VAL A 192 9.30 -23.01 29.91
N PRO A 193 8.61 -24.13 29.61
CA PRO A 193 9.25 -25.42 29.34
C PRO A 193 10.29 -25.32 28.20
N GLN A 194 11.46 -25.92 28.40
CA GLN A 194 12.61 -25.75 27.50
C GLN A 194 12.31 -26.10 26.03
N LYS A 195 11.48 -27.12 25.79
CA LYS A 195 11.05 -27.50 24.43
C LYS A 195 10.26 -26.37 23.74
N VAL A 196 9.33 -25.74 24.46
CA VAL A 196 8.50 -24.64 23.95
C VAL A 196 9.31 -23.34 23.85
N ALA A 197 10.18 -23.06 24.83
CA ALA A 197 11.10 -21.93 24.78
C ALA A 197 12.02 -22.00 23.55
N LYS A 198 12.53 -23.20 23.22
CA LYS A 198 13.32 -23.42 22.01
C LYS A 198 12.53 -23.13 20.73
N LEU A 199 11.25 -23.50 20.67
CA LEU A 199 10.38 -23.17 19.53
C LEU A 199 10.22 -21.66 19.38
N ALA A 200 9.95 -20.94 20.49
CA ALA A 200 9.84 -19.49 20.49
C ALA A 200 11.13 -18.81 20.02
N LEU A 201 12.29 -19.20 20.56
CA LEU A 201 13.59 -18.67 20.15
C LEU A 201 13.92 -18.98 18.69
N THR A 202 13.57 -20.18 18.22
CA THR A 202 13.78 -20.56 16.81
C THR A 202 12.89 -19.75 15.88
N ALA A 203 11.65 -19.40 16.30
CA ALA A 203 10.77 -18.54 15.52
C ALA A 203 11.34 -17.12 15.34
N LEU A 204 12.01 -16.59 16.37
CA LEU A 204 12.67 -15.29 16.34
C LEU A 204 13.93 -15.24 15.45
N ASP A 205 14.49 -16.39 15.06
CA ASP A 205 15.65 -16.45 14.18
C ASP A 205 15.27 -16.12 12.73
N ARG A 206 15.77 -14.97 12.23
CA ARG A 206 15.54 -14.47 10.87
C ARG A 206 16.06 -15.40 9.77
N LYS A 207 16.99 -16.31 10.08
CA LYS A 207 17.48 -17.30 9.10
C LYS A 207 16.46 -18.41 8.83
N ARG A 208 15.44 -18.57 9.68
CA ARG A 208 14.40 -19.58 9.53
C ARG A 208 13.23 -19.04 8.73
N THR A 209 12.70 -19.86 7.83
CA THR A 209 11.52 -19.52 7.04
C THR A 209 10.23 -19.80 7.80
N PHE A 210 9.13 -19.17 7.39
CA PHE A 210 7.79 -19.45 7.94
C PHE A 210 7.44 -20.94 7.88
N ASN A 211 7.70 -21.59 6.73
CA ASN A 211 7.38 -23.00 6.53
C ASN A 211 8.18 -23.92 7.47
N ASP A 212 9.44 -23.58 7.75
CA ASP A 212 10.26 -24.34 8.71
C ASP A 212 9.67 -24.29 10.11
N ILE A 213 9.33 -23.09 10.59
CA ILE A 213 8.76 -22.91 11.93
C ILE A 213 7.38 -23.54 12.04
N SER A 214 6.53 -23.38 11.01
CA SER A 214 5.21 -24.01 10.98
C SER A 214 5.30 -25.53 11.05
N ARG A 215 6.28 -26.13 10.38
CA ARG A 215 6.54 -27.58 10.44
C ARG A 215 7.02 -28.01 11.83
N LEU A 216 7.91 -27.25 12.47
CA LEU A 216 8.41 -27.54 13.82
C LEU A 216 7.28 -27.47 14.87
N ILE A 217 6.46 -26.43 14.82
CA ILE A 217 5.29 -26.29 15.70
C ILE A 217 4.28 -27.42 15.45
N GLY A 218 4.00 -27.75 14.19
CA GLY A 218 3.12 -28.86 13.84
C GLY A 218 3.63 -30.21 14.34
N LYS A 219 4.94 -30.46 14.26
CA LYS A 219 5.57 -31.68 14.81
C LYS A 219 5.44 -31.75 16.33
N HIS A 220 5.72 -30.64 17.02
CA HIS A 220 5.61 -30.57 18.48
C HIS A 220 4.19 -30.90 18.97
N ILE A 221 3.17 -30.36 18.30
CA ILE A 221 1.77 -30.67 18.61
C ILE A 221 1.48 -32.16 18.43
N LYS A 222 1.90 -32.78 17.31
CA LYS A 222 1.66 -34.21 17.05
C LYS A 222 2.29 -35.12 18.11
N GLU A 223 3.48 -34.77 18.58
CA GLU A 223 4.17 -35.53 19.63
C GLU A 223 3.47 -35.43 21.00
N HIS A 224 2.79 -34.31 21.28
CA HIS A 224 2.12 -34.06 22.57
C HIS A 224 0.60 -34.33 22.53
N SER A 225 0.00 -34.43 21.35
CA SER A 225 -1.44 -34.70 21.19
C SER A 225 -1.82 -36.17 21.31
N GLY A 226 -0.85 -37.08 21.47
CA GLY A 226 -1.11 -38.49 21.76
C GLY A 226 -2.20 -39.09 20.88
N GLU A 227 -2.03 -39.07 19.56
CA GLU A 227 -2.80 -39.95 18.68
C GLU A 227 -2.39 -41.40 19.00
N VAL A 228 -3.05 -41.93 20.03
CA VAL A 228 -3.07 -43.32 20.42
C VAL A 228 -3.72 -44.07 19.26
N GLY A 229 -2.89 -44.75 18.46
CA GLY A 229 -3.37 -45.83 17.60
C GLY A 229 -4.15 -46.86 18.42
N PRO A 230 -5.12 -47.58 17.81
CA PRO A 230 -6.06 -48.39 18.56
C PRO A 230 -5.38 -49.64 19.12
N ARG A 231 -5.00 -49.62 20.40
CA ARG A 231 -4.73 -50.82 21.19
C ARG A 231 -5.34 -50.71 22.60
N GLY A 232 -6.46 -51.41 22.75
CA GLY A 232 -6.64 -52.38 23.83
C GLY A 232 -6.79 -51.90 25.29
N ARG A 233 -8.05 -51.96 25.74
CA ARG A 233 -8.54 -52.36 27.09
C ARG A 233 -8.53 -51.36 28.28
N ARG A 234 -9.78 -50.98 28.60
CA ARG A 234 -10.47 -51.00 29.93
C ARG A 234 -9.82 -50.25 31.11
N LYS A 235 -10.53 -49.23 31.62
CA LYS A 235 -11.42 -49.38 32.79
C LYS A 235 -12.34 -48.15 32.99
N LYS A 236 -13.56 -48.44 33.44
CA LYS A 236 -14.63 -47.52 33.85
C LYS A 236 -14.25 -46.69 35.06
N SER A 237 -14.58 -45.40 35.05
CA SER A 237 -15.31 -44.64 36.07
C SER A 237 -15.48 -43.22 35.51
N GLY A 238 -16.57 -42.46 35.62
CA GLY A 238 -17.76 -42.53 36.45
C GLY A 238 -18.03 -41.10 36.93
N ARG A 239 -19.08 -40.44 36.38
CA ARG A 239 -19.71 -39.18 36.86
C ARG A 239 -18.87 -37.89 36.65
N LYS A 240 -19.42 -36.70 36.38
CA LYS A 240 -20.78 -36.13 36.48
C LYS A 240 -20.91 -34.98 35.45
N LYS A 241 -22.10 -34.83 34.86
CA LYS A 241 -22.52 -33.64 34.10
C LYS A 241 -22.79 -32.49 35.09
N VAL A 242 -22.30 -31.29 34.79
CA VAL A 242 -22.85 -30.04 35.33
C VAL A 242 -23.06 -29.09 34.16
N TYR A 243 -24.27 -28.55 34.08
CA TYR A 243 -24.80 -27.71 33.02
C TYR A 243 -24.08 -26.35 33.00
N ALA A 244 -23.71 -25.90 31.79
CA ALA A 244 -23.27 -24.53 31.55
C ALA A 244 -24.52 -23.63 31.46
N ILE A 245 -24.64 -22.70 32.41
CA ILE A 245 -25.57 -21.58 32.34
C ILE A 245 -24.90 -20.52 31.45
N ALA A 246 -25.54 -20.17 30.35
CA ALA A 246 -25.11 -19.09 29.47
C ALA A 246 -25.53 -17.75 30.08
N THR A 247 -24.57 -16.98 30.57
CA THR A 247 -24.73 -15.56 30.89
C THR A 247 -24.16 -14.74 29.76
N VAL A 248 -25.04 -14.10 28.99
CA VAL A 248 -24.70 -13.01 28.07
C VAL A 248 -24.37 -11.79 28.94
N ALA A 249 -23.12 -11.37 28.94
CA ALA A 249 -22.71 -10.11 29.56
C ALA A 249 -22.12 -9.21 28.47
N ALA A 250 -22.85 -8.14 28.15
CA ALA A 250 -22.35 -7.01 27.39
C ALA A 250 -21.27 -6.30 28.23
N ALA A 251 -20.03 -6.30 27.74
CA ALA A 251 -18.94 -5.58 28.40
C ALA A 251 -18.64 -4.29 27.64
N ALA A 252 -18.86 -3.17 28.34
CA ALA A 252 -18.49 -1.83 27.95
C ALA A 252 -16.96 -1.66 27.92
N LEU A 253 -16.45 -1.07 26.84
CA LEU A 253 -15.04 -0.72 26.68
C LEU A 253 -14.68 0.49 27.54
N VAL A 254 -13.82 0.28 28.54
CA VAL A 254 -13.14 1.36 29.27
C VAL A 254 -11.79 1.62 28.60
N LEU A 255 -11.67 2.79 27.98
CA LEU A 255 -10.41 3.32 27.45
C LEU A 255 -9.50 3.73 28.59
N VAL A 256 -8.28 3.18 28.63
CA VAL A 256 -7.18 3.73 29.44
C VAL A 256 -6.09 4.21 28.50
N SER A 257 -6.04 5.53 28.35
CA SER A 257 -4.89 6.30 27.87
C SER A 257 -3.82 6.31 28.97
N LEU A 258 -2.63 5.79 28.68
CA LEU A 258 -1.47 5.95 29.56
C LEU A 258 -0.22 6.31 28.76
N ALA A 259 0.37 7.40 29.25
CA ALA A 259 1.51 8.13 28.74
C ALA A 259 2.77 7.28 28.60
N ALA A 260 3.61 7.63 27.62
CA ALA A 260 5.01 7.27 27.62
C ALA A 260 5.85 8.55 27.48
N ALA A 261 6.37 9.01 28.61
CA ALA A 261 7.49 9.91 28.69
C ALA A 261 8.79 9.17 28.31
N GLN A 262 9.60 9.88 27.51
CA GLN A 262 11.07 9.86 27.42
C GLN A 262 11.83 8.60 27.83
N TRP A 263 12.49 7.96 26.86
CA TRP A 263 13.87 7.44 26.98
C TRP A 263 14.43 7.07 25.60
N GLU A 264 15.57 7.65 25.24
CA GLU A 264 16.35 7.34 24.04
C GLU A 264 17.35 6.21 24.30
N PRO A 265 17.61 5.31 23.34
CA PRO A 265 18.76 4.41 23.40
C PRO A 265 19.81 4.72 22.32
N GLU A 266 21.07 4.69 22.77
CA GLU A 266 22.30 4.91 22.03
C GLU A 266 22.53 3.96 20.84
N ASN A 267 23.24 4.51 19.86
CA ASN A 267 23.65 3.94 18.59
C ASN A 267 24.44 2.63 18.69
N SER A 268 24.19 1.69 17.78
CA SER A 268 25.21 0.71 17.37
C SER A 268 24.95 0.08 15.97
N TYR A 269 25.95 0.31 15.10
CA TYR A 269 26.45 -0.47 13.96
C TYR A 269 25.68 -0.61 12.62
N SER A 270 26.26 0.12 11.66
CA SER A 270 26.57 -0.21 10.25
C SER A 270 25.51 -0.93 9.40
N SER A 271 24.81 -0.14 8.60
CA SER A 271 24.33 -0.58 7.29
C SER A 271 24.90 0.37 6.24
N THR A 272 25.35 -0.18 5.11
CA THR A 272 25.94 0.49 3.94
C THR A 272 24.97 1.40 3.17
N ASN A 273 23.88 1.82 3.81
CA ASN A 273 22.92 2.75 3.24
C ASN A 273 23.44 4.18 3.47
N PRO A 274 23.71 5.00 2.43
CA PRO A 274 24.20 6.37 2.57
C PRO A 274 23.26 7.27 3.40
N LEU A 275 22.00 6.87 3.58
CA LEU A 275 21.03 7.54 4.46
C LEU A 275 21.25 7.30 5.96
N THR A 276 21.95 6.24 6.37
CA THR A 276 22.09 5.90 7.80
C THR A 276 22.87 6.97 8.57
N GLY A 277 23.91 7.55 7.95
CA GLY A 277 24.66 8.67 8.53
C GLY A 277 23.88 9.97 8.56
N LEU A 278 22.98 10.18 7.59
CA LEU A 278 22.12 11.37 7.51
C LEU A 278 20.93 11.33 8.48
N MET A 279 20.58 10.17 9.03
CA MET A 279 19.44 9.99 9.94
C MET A 279 19.84 9.78 11.40
N ALA A 280 21.14 9.69 11.72
CA ALA A 280 21.61 9.55 13.09
C ALA A 280 21.04 10.67 14.00
N ALA A 281 20.58 10.28 15.19
CA ALA A 281 20.05 11.20 16.19
C ALA A 281 21.23 11.82 16.94
N ASP A 282 21.41 13.13 16.79
CA ASP A 282 22.12 13.96 17.76
C ASP A 282 21.08 14.86 18.42
N GLU A 283 20.86 14.64 19.72
CA GLU A 283 20.14 15.57 20.57
C GLU A 283 21.04 16.77 20.84
N ASN A 284 20.80 17.91 20.18
CA ASN A 284 21.01 19.20 20.82
C ASN A 284 20.38 20.42 20.12
N LYS A 285 19.85 21.29 20.99
CA LYS A 285 19.46 22.70 20.87
C LYS A 285 18.36 23.08 19.84
N LYS A 286 17.14 23.25 20.38
CA LYS A 286 16.02 23.97 19.77
C LYS A 286 16.33 25.48 19.73
N GLU A 287 16.75 25.99 18.57
CA GLU A 287 16.59 27.41 18.25
C GLU A 287 15.25 27.61 17.54
N GLN A 288 14.29 28.24 18.22
CA GLN A 288 13.03 28.70 17.62
C GLN A 288 13.24 30.09 17.01
N ALA A 289 13.14 30.21 15.69
CA ALA A 289 13.14 31.49 14.98
C ALA A 289 11.76 31.76 14.35
N LYS A 290 11.21 32.96 14.61
CA LYS A 290 9.92 33.43 14.09
C LYS A 290 9.91 33.52 12.56
N GLN A 291 8.75 33.22 11.98
CA GLN A 291 8.44 33.20 10.55
C GLN A 291 8.62 34.59 9.90
N GLN A 292 9.56 34.70 8.96
CA GLN A 292 9.50 35.58 7.78
C GLN A 292 10.74 35.27 6.91
N ASN A 293 10.54 34.84 5.66
CA ASN A 293 11.55 34.64 4.60
C ASN A 293 12.90 34.06 5.08
N GLN A 294 12.87 32.88 5.71
CA GLN A 294 14.10 32.26 6.22
C GLN A 294 14.88 31.61 5.07
N THR A 295 16.06 32.16 4.78
CA THR A 295 17.12 31.48 4.05
C THR A 295 17.92 30.67 5.06
N ILE A 296 17.86 29.35 4.98
CA ILE A 296 18.63 28.43 5.81
C ILE A 296 19.87 28.00 5.04
N ARG A 297 21.05 28.36 5.55
CA ARG A 297 22.34 27.89 5.02
C ARG A 297 22.85 26.76 5.89
N PHE A 298 23.05 25.59 5.28
CA PHE A 298 23.58 24.43 5.96
C PHE A 298 25.11 24.47 5.98
N SER A 299 25.69 24.14 7.12
CA SER A 299 27.13 24.04 7.34
C SER A 299 27.42 22.88 8.28
N LYS A 300 28.70 22.52 8.47
CA LYS A 300 29.08 21.49 9.46
C LYS A 300 28.60 21.78 10.89
N ALA A 301 28.40 23.05 11.24
CA ALA A 301 27.92 23.46 12.56
C ALA A 301 26.38 23.52 12.65
N LYS A 302 25.68 23.56 11.51
CA LYS A 302 24.22 23.66 11.42
C LYS A 302 23.75 22.89 10.19
N ASP A 303 23.75 21.58 10.32
CA ASP A 303 23.39 20.65 9.24
C ASP A 303 21.90 20.27 9.27
N LYS A 304 21.17 20.66 10.32
CA LYS A 304 19.74 20.35 10.53
C LYS A 304 18.90 21.60 10.73
N TYR A 305 17.69 21.57 10.19
CA TYR A 305 16.64 22.56 10.42
C TYR A 305 15.30 21.86 10.57
N THR A 306 14.47 22.31 11.52
CA THR A 306 13.15 21.75 11.77
C THR A 306 12.15 22.88 11.74
N LEU A 307 11.06 22.72 10.98
CA LEU A 307 9.99 23.72 11.01
C LEU A 307 9.34 23.74 12.39
N PRO A 308 9.05 24.92 12.98
CA PRO A 308 8.72 25.04 14.39
C PRO A 308 7.30 24.57 14.77
N TYR A 309 6.49 24.11 13.81
CA TYR A 309 5.10 23.72 14.03
C TYR A 309 4.82 22.31 13.52
N GLU A 310 3.93 21.63 14.23
CA GLU A 310 3.30 20.37 13.81
C GLU A 310 2.11 20.70 12.90
N TYR A 311 1.79 19.81 11.98
CA TYR A 311 0.67 20.00 11.05
C TYR A 311 -0.13 18.71 10.88
N ALA A 312 -1.45 18.89 10.87
CA ALA A 312 -2.45 17.85 10.65
C ALA A 312 -3.21 18.10 9.34
N GLY A 313 -3.81 17.04 8.80
CA GLY A 313 -4.66 17.17 7.61
C GLY A 313 -3.90 17.36 6.30
N ASN A 314 -4.62 17.83 5.28
CA ASN A 314 -4.08 18.00 3.93
C ASN A 314 -3.21 19.27 3.83
N ASN A 315 -1.95 19.12 3.47
CA ASN A 315 -0.98 20.22 3.43
C ASN A 315 -0.06 20.11 2.21
N THR A 316 0.42 21.26 1.72
CA THR A 316 1.54 21.36 0.78
C THR A 316 2.71 22.03 1.47
N LEU A 317 3.82 21.32 1.57
CA LEU A 317 5.12 21.89 1.87
C LEU A 317 5.79 22.32 0.56
N SER A 318 6.34 23.52 0.51
CA SER A 318 7.07 24.03 -0.65
C SER A 318 8.26 24.86 -0.22
N GLY A 319 9.27 24.95 -1.07
CA GLY A 319 10.44 25.78 -0.85
C GLY A 319 11.40 25.66 -2.02
N GLU A 320 12.57 26.26 -1.91
CA GLU A 320 13.57 26.26 -2.97
C GLU A 320 14.92 25.80 -2.43
N ILE A 321 15.67 25.01 -3.20
CA ILE A 321 16.95 24.43 -2.78
C ILE A 321 18.03 24.79 -3.79
N VAL A 322 19.20 25.17 -3.31
CA VAL A 322 20.44 25.33 -4.08
C VAL A 322 21.53 24.48 -3.45
N LEU A 323 22.22 23.68 -4.27
CA LEU A 323 23.38 22.89 -3.84
C LEU A 323 24.64 23.51 -4.43
N LYS A 324 25.55 24.05 -3.59
CA LYS A 324 26.79 24.69 -4.09
C LYS A 324 27.73 23.72 -4.82
N GLY A 325 27.69 22.44 -4.44
CA GLY A 325 28.51 21.36 -5.00
C GLY A 325 27.78 20.03 -4.96
N LYS A 326 28.56 18.94 -4.91
CA LYS A 326 28.08 17.54 -4.80
C LYS A 326 27.68 17.19 -3.37
N ASN A 327 26.93 18.06 -2.71
CA ASN A 327 26.58 17.92 -1.31
C ASN A 327 25.21 17.27 -1.18
N THR A 328 25.02 16.47 -0.14
CA THR A 328 23.75 15.79 0.10
C THR A 328 22.72 16.75 0.68
N PHE A 329 21.46 16.48 0.39
CA PHE A 329 20.33 17.18 1.02
C PHE A 329 19.24 16.18 1.35
N LEU A 330 18.51 16.42 2.43
CA LEU A 330 17.46 15.56 2.93
C LEU A 330 16.30 16.44 3.39
N GLY A 331 15.10 16.16 2.92
CA GLY A 331 13.86 16.78 3.42
C GLY A 331 12.85 15.69 3.73
N TYR A 332 12.34 15.64 4.96
CA TYR A 332 11.44 14.58 5.38
C TYR A 332 10.34 15.04 6.33
N LEU A 333 9.21 14.36 6.23
CA LEU A 333 8.08 14.40 7.13
C LEU A 333 8.26 13.26 8.13
N GLU A 334 8.18 13.54 9.43
CA GLU A 334 8.20 12.56 10.52
C GLU A 334 6.88 12.67 11.28
N SER A 335 6.19 11.57 11.50
CA SER A 335 4.99 11.55 12.33
C SER A 335 5.36 11.87 13.78
N VAL A 336 4.50 12.57 14.52
CA VAL A 336 4.79 13.00 15.90
C VAL A 336 5.07 11.80 16.83
N ASP A 337 4.42 10.66 16.57
CA ASP A 337 4.62 9.39 17.26
C ASP A 337 5.84 8.59 16.78
N LYS A 338 6.59 9.11 15.79
CA LYS A 338 7.76 8.49 15.13
C LYS A 338 7.46 7.14 14.47
N SER A 339 6.18 6.80 14.24
CA SER A 339 5.79 5.57 13.54
C SER A 339 6.07 5.63 12.03
N ALA A 340 6.21 6.81 11.44
CA ALA A 340 6.47 6.94 10.02
C ALA A 340 7.38 8.13 9.71
N ILE A 341 8.40 7.88 8.90
CA ILE A 341 9.23 8.89 8.26
C ILE A 341 9.09 8.72 6.75
N TYR A 342 8.88 9.82 6.05
CA TYR A 342 8.82 9.85 4.60
C TYR A 342 9.53 11.09 4.08
N GLY A 343 10.41 10.93 3.10
CA GLY A 343 11.11 12.09 2.58
C GLY A 343 11.76 11.85 1.24
N LEU A 344 12.49 12.87 0.83
CA LEU A 344 13.39 12.85 -0.30
C LEU A 344 14.82 13.08 0.19
N TYR A 345 15.76 12.46 -0.51
CA TYR A 345 17.17 12.78 -0.41
C TYR A 345 17.72 13.14 -1.79
N ILE A 346 18.76 13.96 -1.80
CA ILE A 346 19.58 14.24 -2.96
C ILE A 346 20.98 13.78 -2.60
N ASP A 347 21.53 12.88 -3.41
CA ASP A 347 22.87 12.35 -3.17
C ASP A 347 23.97 13.25 -3.77
N GLU A 348 25.22 12.86 -3.57
CA GLU A 348 26.38 13.62 -4.06
C GLU A 348 26.45 13.70 -5.59
N LYS A 349 25.74 12.83 -6.31
CA LYS A 349 25.64 12.87 -7.77
C LYS A 349 24.49 13.78 -8.25
N GLY A 350 23.73 14.34 -7.32
CA GLY A 350 22.52 15.11 -7.61
C GLY A 350 21.32 14.22 -7.96
N GLU A 351 21.40 12.91 -7.72
CA GLU A 351 20.27 12.01 -7.92
C GLU A 351 19.26 12.20 -6.79
N ILE A 352 17.99 12.30 -7.16
CA ILE A 352 16.90 12.47 -6.22
C ILE A 352 16.36 11.08 -5.89
N GLY A 353 16.23 10.76 -4.62
CA GLY A 353 15.58 9.54 -4.16
C GLY A 353 14.44 9.83 -3.21
N LEU A 354 13.39 9.01 -3.26
CA LEU A 354 12.34 8.98 -2.26
C LEU A 354 12.55 7.80 -1.33
N PHE A 355 12.21 7.99 -0.07
CA PHE A 355 12.29 6.92 0.91
C PHE A 355 11.14 7.00 1.91
N HIS A 356 10.90 5.86 2.54
CA HIS A 356 10.13 5.80 3.76
C HIS A 356 10.84 4.97 4.83
N GLN A 357 10.40 5.11 6.06
CA GLN A 357 10.73 4.26 7.19
C GLN A 357 9.46 4.14 8.05
N LEU A 358 9.07 2.92 8.40
CA LEU A 358 7.89 2.66 9.22
C LEU A 358 8.32 1.95 10.49
N ASP A 359 7.75 2.35 11.62
CA ASP A 359 7.96 1.80 12.97
C ASP A 359 9.44 1.69 13.39
N GLY A 360 10.25 2.68 13.05
CA GLY A 360 11.70 2.61 13.29
C GLY A 360 12.39 1.46 12.53
N GLY A 361 11.74 0.89 11.52
CA GLY A 361 12.26 -0.17 10.67
C GLY A 361 13.37 0.31 9.73
N LYS A 362 13.66 -0.48 8.70
CA LYS A 362 14.66 -0.08 7.69
C LYS A 362 14.12 1.03 6.79
N ILE A 363 14.99 1.95 6.41
CA ILE A 363 14.72 2.91 5.34
C ILE A 363 14.63 2.14 4.02
N ILE A 364 13.52 2.31 3.30
CA ILE A 364 13.28 1.72 1.98
C ILE A 364 13.20 2.85 0.96
N THR A 365 14.06 2.82 -0.04
CA THR A 365 14.01 3.73 -1.18
C THR A 365 12.89 3.30 -2.12
N THR A 366 11.94 4.18 -2.40
CA THR A 366 10.74 3.89 -3.20
C THR A 366 10.79 4.45 -4.61
N ALA A 367 11.65 5.43 -4.86
CA ALA A 367 11.91 6.00 -6.18
C ALA A 367 13.34 6.56 -6.24
N LYS A 368 13.93 6.57 -7.43
CA LYS A 368 15.27 7.12 -7.68
C LYS A 368 15.38 7.67 -9.09
N SER A 369 15.71 8.95 -9.22
CA SER A 369 15.70 9.67 -10.51
C SER A 369 16.80 9.23 -11.49
N GLY A 370 17.87 8.62 -10.99
CA GLY A 370 18.95 8.06 -11.82
C GLY A 370 19.66 9.11 -12.68
N ASP A 371 20.13 8.69 -13.86
CA ASP A 371 20.73 9.57 -14.86
C ASP A 371 19.70 10.46 -15.59
N GLN A 372 18.42 10.06 -15.56
CA GLN A 372 17.35 10.71 -16.33
C GLN A 372 17.02 12.11 -15.80
N TYR A 373 17.17 12.35 -14.49
CA TYR A 373 16.99 13.67 -13.90
C TYR A 373 17.94 13.86 -12.73
N ARG A 374 18.77 14.91 -12.78
CA ARG A 374 19.75 15.24 -11.75
C ARG A 374 19.76 16.71 -11.44
N MET A 375 19.88 17.02 -10.15
CA MET A 375 20.13 18.38 -9.71
C MET A 375 21.56 18.78 -10.03
N LYS A 376 21.71 19.94 -10.65
CA LYS A 376 22.99 20.52 -11.05
C LYS A 376 23.47 21.49 -9.96
N PRO A 377 24.79 21.52 -9.66
CA PRO A 377 25.34 22.49 -8.73
C PRO A 377 25.02 23.94 -9.13
N ASN A 378 24.79 24.78 -8.13
CA ASN A 378 24.51 26.22 -8.25
C ASN A 378 23.25 26.55 -9.08
N LYS A 379 22.37 25.58 -9.31
CA LYS A 379 21.04 25.80 -9.86
C LYS A 379 20.02 25.80 -8.73
N LYS A 380 18.96 26.58 -8.91
CA LYS A 380 17.86 26.71 -7.97
C LYS A 380 16.74 25.76 -8.38
N TYR A 381 16.24 25.00 -7.41
CA TYR A 381 15.18 24.03 -7.63
C TYR A 381 14.00 24.32 -6.72
N LEU A 382 12.82 24.47 -7.28
CA LEU A 382 11.56 24.49 -6.55
C LEU A 382 11.18 23.05 -6.20
N PHE A 383 10.85 22.80 -4.94
CA PHE A 383 10.26 21.54 -4.52
C PHE A 383 8.86 21.74 -3.94
N GLN A 384 7.99 20.76 -4.16
CA GLN A 384 6.67 20.68 -3.55
C GLN A 384 6.44 19.27 -3.01
N ILE A 385 5.93 19.16 -1.79
CA ILE A 385 5.54 17.91 -1.14
C ILE A 385 4.08 18.05 -0.73
N HIS A 386 3.20 17.25 -1.34
CA HIS A 386 1.79 17.20 -1.01
C HIS A 386 1.53 16.04 -0.06
N TYR A 387 1.20 16.37 1.19
CA TYR A 387 0.71 15.44 2.19
C TYR A 387 -0.82 15.49 2.19
N LEU A 388 -1.44 14.42 1.72
CA LEU A 388 -2.89 14.24 1.75
C LEU A 388 -3.18 13.10 2.71
N THR A 389 -3.95 13.36 3.76
CA THR A 389 -4.20 12.37 4.82
C THR A 389 -4.77 11.09 4.22
N GLY A 390 -4.21 9.94 4.60
CA GLY A 390 -4.64 8.63 4.11
C GLY A 390 -4.22 8.28 2.69
N ASN A 391 -3.48 9.16 2.00
CA ASN A 391 -2.92 8.94 0.67
C ASN A 391 -1.39 8.90 0.70
N PRO A 392 -0.73 8.27 -0.30
CA PRO A 392 0.71 8.39 -0.46
C PRO A 392 1.13 9.83 -0.74
N VAL A 393 2.30 10.21 -0.22
CA VAL A 393 2.88 11.53 -0.43
C VAL A 393 3.30 11.69 -1.89
N ARG A 394 3.07 12.90 -2.42
CA ARG A 394 3.44 13.28 -3.80
C ARG A 394 4.49 14.36 -3.75
N ILE A 395 5.50 14.24 -4.59
CA ILE A 395 6.65 15.16 -4.61
C ILE A 395 6.91 15.61 -6.04
N SER A 396 7.19 16.90 -6.22
CA SER A 396 7.80 17.41 -7.44
C SER A 396 9.05 18.23 -7.14
N ILE A 397 10.02 18.15 -8.05
CA ILE A 397 11.23 18.98 -8.06
C ILE A 397 11.43 19.52 -9.48
N GLN A 398 11.56 20.84 -9.60
CA GLN A 398 11.67 21.56 -10.87
C GLN A 398 12.81 22.58 -10.80
N GLU A 399 13.70 22.58 -11.80
CA GLU A 399 14.71 23.63 -11.93
C GLU A 399 14.04 24.97 -12.30
N GLU A 400 14.41 26.06 -11.63
CA GLU A 400 13.88 27.39 -11.92
C GLU A 400 14.15 27.77 -13.38
N GLY A 401 13.10 28.22 -14.08
CA GLY A 401 13.16 28.59 -15.50
C GLY A 401 13.05 27.41 -16.48
N LYS A 402 13.07 26.15 -16.02
CA LYS A 402 12.79 24.99 -16.88
C LYS A 402 11.33 24.57 -16.82
N LYS A 403 10.86 23.99 -17.91
CA LYS A 403 9.50 23.40 -18.01
C LYS A 403 9.45 21.93 -17.58
N GLU A 404 10.59 21.34 -17.26
CA GLU A 404 10.71 19.95 -16.82
C GLU A 404 10.62 19.86 -15.29
N SER A 405 9.72 19.01 -14.81
CA SER A 405 9.59 18.68 -13.40
C SER A 405 9.72 17.18 -13.21
N TRP A 406 10.63 16.75 -12.36
CA TRP A 406 10.61 15.39 -11.84
C TRP A 406 9.47 15.27 -10.82
N MET A 407 8.73 14.18 -10.89
CA MET A 407 7.53 13.93 -10.09
C MET A 407 7.55 12.51 -9.56
N ALA A 408 7.10 12.29 -8.33
CA ALA A 408 7.05 10.97 -7.76
C ALA A 408 5.97 10.82 -6.69
N VAL A 409 5.47 9.60 -6.54
CA VAL A 409 4.43 9.21 -5.60
C VAL A 409 4.90 8.03 -4.78
N GLY A 410 4.85 8.17 -3.45
CA GLY A 410 5.20 7.11 -2.52
C GLY A 410 4.26 5.90 -2.58
N ILE A 411 4.57 4.87 -1.79
CA ILE A 411 3.74 3.66 -1.67
C ILE A 411 3.00 3.56 -0.35
N THR A 412 3.40 4.37 0.63
CA THR A 412 2.85 4.31 1.98
C THR A 412 1.99 5.53 2.23
N PRO A 413 0.70 5.32 2.51
CA PRO A 413 -0.13 6.36 3.05
C PRO A 413 0.31 6.77 4.45
N LEU A 414 0.33 8.08 4.71
CA LEU A 414 0.66 8.62 6.02
C LEU A 414 -0.60 9.13 6.72
N HIS A 415 -0.58 9.04 8.05
CA HIS A 415 -1.67 9.47 8.93
C HIS A 415 -1.10 10.22 10.13
N GLY A 416 -1.94 11.05 10.74
CA GLY A 416 -1.60 11.79 11.95
C GLY A 416 -0.89 13.12 11.70
N GLU A 417 -0.41 13.67 12.80
CA GLU A 417 0.34 14.92 12.84
C GLU A 417 1.80 14.68 12.44
N MET A 418 2.34 15.61 11.67
CA MET A 418 3.65 15.49 11.08
C MET A 418 4.54 16.68 11.47
N LYS A 419 5.85 16.44 11.51
CA LYS A 419 6.94 17.42 11.64
C LYS A 419 7.74 17.43 10.36
N VAL A 420 8.24 18.60 9.94
CA VAL A 420 9.16 18.69 8.80
C VAL A 420 10.56 18.89 9.31
N HIS A 421 11.47 18.08 8.80
CA HIS A 421 12.89 18.20 9.03
C HIS A 421 13.61 18.35 7.69
N PHE A 422 14.67 19.15 7.73
CA PHE A 422 15.62 19.30 6.65
C PHE A 422 17.01 19.05 7.20
N ARG A 423 17.83 18.34 6.42
CA ARG A 423 19.26 18.27 6.64
C ARG A 423 19.99 18.58 5.33
N GLY A 424 21.13 19.24 5.43
CA GLY A 424 21.92 19.60 4.26
C GLY A 424 23.41 19.50 4.55
N GLY A 425 24.17 19.03 3.57
CA GLY A 425 25.63 19.13 3.59
C GLY A 425 26.08 20.58 3.45
N ASP A 426 27.32 20.84 3.84
CA ASP A 426 27.94 22.17 3.82
C ASP A 426 27.74 22.89 2.48
N GLY A 427 27.23 24.12 2.48
CA GLY A 427 26.96 24.88 1.26
C GLY A 427 25.64 24.55 0.55
N SER A 428 24.78 23.71 1.14
CA SER A 428 23.37 23.60 0.72
C SER A 428 22.59 24.79 1.27
N ILE A 429 21.65 25.32 0.49
CA ILE A 429 20.81 26.46 0.90
C ILE A 429 19.35 26.12 0.64
N LEU A 430 18.51 26.28 1.66
CA LEU A 430 17.06 26.15 1.60
C LEU A 430 16.41 27.53 1.76
N TYR A 431 15.62 27.93 0.78
CA TYR A 431 14.90 29.20 0.76
C TYR A 431 13.41 28.98 1.00
N ASN A 432 12.85 29.81 1.87
CA ASN A 432 11.40 29.99 2.03
C ASN A 432 10.60 28.68 2.21
N PRO A 433 11.03 27.73 3.08
CA PRO A 433 10.22 26.55 3.35
C PRO A 433 8.90 26.99 4.00
N LYS A 434 7.78 26.67 3.37
CA LYS A 434 6.43 27.04 3.80
C LYS A 434 5.46 25.88 3.69
N ILE A 435 4.55 25.79 4.66
CA ILE A 435 3.46 24.83 4.68
C ILE A 435 2.17 25.61 4.47
N ASN A 436 1.35 25.15 3.53
CA ASN A 436 0.01 25.70 3.29
C ASN A 436 -1.02 24.57 3.41
N SER A 437 -2.05 24.78 4.22
CA SER A 437 -3.18 23.84 4.29
C SER A 437 -3.98 23.85 2.99
N LEU A 438 -4.56 22.70 2.65
CA LEU A 438 -5.27 22.49 1.39
C LEU A 438 -6.75 22.24 1.64
N LEU A 439 -7.58 23.06 1.01
CA LEU A 439 -9.04 22.92 1.04
C LEU A 439 -9.55 21.95 -0.04
N ASP A 440 -8.95 21.96 -1.24
CA ASP A 440 -9.32 21.08 -2.34
C ASP A 440 -8.11 20.23 -2.80
N PRO A 441 -7.96 19.00 -2.28
CA PRO A 441 -6.92 18.06 -2.72
C PRO A 441 -6.97 17.75 -4.23
N GLY A 442 -8.16 17.72 -4.82
CA GLY A 442 -8.36 17.38 -6.23
C GLY A 442 -7.80 18.46 -7.16
N ALA A 443 -8.08 19.74 -6.86
CA ALA A 443 -7.50 20.86 -7.60
C ALA A 443 -5.97 20.90 -7.50
N VAL A 444 -5.42 20.55 -6.34
CA VAL A 444 -3.97 20.52 -6.13
C VAL A 444 -3.32 19.43 -6.97
N ILE A 445 -3.87 18.21 -6.99
CA ILE A 445 -3.36 17.12 -7.83
C ILE A 445 -3.43 17.49 -9.31
N ARG A 446 -4.54 18.09 -9.77
CA ARG A 446 -4.65 18.57 -11.15
C ARG A 446 -3.60 19.62 -11.46
N LYS A 447 -3.40 20.61 -10.60
CA LYS A 447 -2.37 21.65 -10.79
C LYS A 447 -0.95 21.06 -10.79
N TRP A 448 -0.70 20.10 -9.90
CA TRP A 448 0.57 19.38 -9.80
C TRP A 448 0.89 18.63 -11.10
N MET A 449 -0.11 18.03 -11.75
CA MET A 449 -0.01 17.41 -13.08
C MET A 449 -0.14 18.41 -14.25
N ASN A 450 0.03 19.71 -14.01
CA ASN A 450 -0.18 20.79 -14.99
C ASN A 450 -1.50 20.66 -15.77
N GLN A 451 -2.58 20.40 -15.05
CA GLN A 451 -3.96 20.22 -15.55
C GLN A 451 -4.14 19.03 -16.50
N GLN A 452 -3.14 18.18 -16.64
CA GLN A 452 -3.27 16.95 -17.41
C GLN A 452 -4.20 15.97 -16.68
N PRO A 453 -4.99 15.19 -17.41
CA PRO A 453 -5.90 14.21 -16.82
C PRO A 453 -5.20 12.92 -16.38
N TRP A 454 -3.87 12.93 -16.35
CA TRP A 454 -3.03 11.81 -15.98
C TRP A 454 -2.81 11.80 -14.48
N ILE A 455 -2.83 10.62 -13.87
CA ILE A 455 -2.60 10.46 -12.44
C ILE A 455 -1.49 9.44 -12.24
N ILE A 456 -0.40 9.87 -11.59
CA ILE A 456 0.62 8.94 -11.11
C ILE A 456 0.06 8.29 -9.85
N ASP A 457 -0.38 7.03 -9.93
CA ASP A 457 -0.86 6.29 -8.76
C ASP A 457 0.33 5.77 -7.92
N TYR A 458 1.41 5.38 -8.59
CA TYR A 458 2.66 4.93 -7.97
C TYR A 458 3.86 5.15 -8.91
N GLY A 459 5.04 5.39 -8.33
CA GLY A 459 6.31 5.44 -9.04
C GLY A 459 6.78 6.87 -9.27
N GLN A 460 7.49 7.10 -10.36
CA GLN A 460 8.08 8.40 -10.70
C GLN A 460 7.98 8.66 -12.20
N ALA A 461 8.00 9.93 -12.57
CA ALA A 461 7.94 10.39 -13.94
C ALA A 461 8.60 11.76 -14.09
N ILE A 462 8.90 12.15 -15.33
CA ILE A 462 9.27 13.52 -15.69
C ILE A 462 8.13 14.12 -16.49
N LEU A 463 7.55 15.20 -15.98
CA LEU A 463 6.56 16.00 -16.69
C LEU A 463 7.30 17.14 -17.40
N SER A 464 7.08 17.27 -18.70
CA SER A 464 7.73 18.28 -19.54
C SER A 464 6.73 18.90 -20.52
N SER A 465 7.08 20.08 -21.05
CA SER A 465 6.33 20.75 -22.10
C SER A 465 7.28 21.07 -23.25
N ASN A 466 6.84 20.82 -24.49
CA ASN A 466 7.56 21.30 -25.65
C ASN A 466 7.34 22.81 -25.90
N ASP A 467 7.96 23.35 -26.94
CA ASP A 467 7.86 24.77 -27.31
C ASP A 467 6.46 25.18 -27.75
N LYS A 468 5.64 24.22 -28.21
CA LYS A 468 4.23 24.41 -28.56
C LYS A 468 3.29 24.34 -27.35
N GLY A 469 3.81 24.15 -26.14
CA GLY A 469 3.01 24.02 -24.93
C GLY A 469 2.37 22.63 -24.74
N GLN A 470 2.69 21.65 -25.60
CA GLN A 470 2.16 20.29 -25.44
C GLN A 470 2.91 19.57 -24.34
N MET A 471 2.14 18.98 -23.43
CA MET A 471 2.66 18.24 -22.30
C MET A 471 3.04 16.82 -22.69
N SER A 472 4.11 16.31 -22.07
CA SER A 472 4.45 14.90 -22.06
C SER A 472 4.87 14.45 -20.67
N LEU A 473 4.58 13.20 -20.34
CA LEU A 473 4.94 12.53 -19.10
C LEU A 473 5.78 11.30 -19.43
N GLU A 474 7.06 11.34 -19.06
CA GLU A 474 7.97 10.21 -19.19
C GLU A 474 7.95 9.40 -17.90
N ALA A 475 7.18 8.32 -17.89
CA ALA A 475 7.04 7.40 -16.77
C ALA A 475 8.25 6.46 -16.69
N PHE A 476 8.80 6.33 -15.48
CA PHE A 476 9.95 5.45 -15.23
C PHE A 476 9.53 3.98 -15.20
N PRO A 477 10.48 3.04 -15.22
CA PRO A 477 10.25 1.64 -14.89
C PRO A 477 9.30 1.45 -13.70
N ASP A 478 8.34 0.54 -13.86
CA ASP A 478 7.36 0.14 -12.85
C ASP A 478 6.43 1.25 -12.34
N ALA A 479 6.46 2.43 -12.97
CA ALA A 479 5.49 3.48 -12.70
C ALA A 479 4.11 3.08 -13.22
N GLN A 480 3.09 3.46 -12.46
CA GLN A 480 1.69 3.20 -12.77
C GLN A 480 0.98 4.52 -13.01
N ILE A 481 0.53 4.73 -14.24
CA ILE A 481 -0.19 5.93 -14.66
C ILE A 481 -1.64 5.56 -14.94
N ARG A 482 -2.58 6.30 -14.37
CA ARG A 482 -4.01 6.12 -14.58
C ARG A 482 -4.60 7.30 -15.33
N LEU A 483 -5.42 7.00 -16.33
CA LEU A 483 -6.22 7.93 -17.11
C LEU A 483 -7.67 7.78 -16.68
N GLU A 484 -8.35 8.89 -16.42
CA GLU A 484 -9.81 8.88 -16.23
C GLU A 484 -10.51 8.65 -17.59
N ALA A 485 -11.76 8.17 -17.57
CA ALA A 485 -12.50 7.76 -18.76
C ALA A 485 -12.44 8.76 -19.93
N ASN A 486 -12.65 10.05 -19.66
CA ASN A 486 -12.62 11.10 -20.68
C ASN A 486 -11.22 11.31 -21.30
N ALA A 487 -10.16 10.94 -20.61
CA ALA A 487 -8.80 11.03 -21.15
C ALA A 487 -8.38 9.76 -21.91
N ALA A 488 -9.06 8.64 -21.65
CA ALA A 488 -8.84 7.40 -22.39
C ALA A 488 -9.36 7.47 -23.83
N SER A 489 -10.22 8.44 -24.16
CA SER A 489 -10.72 8.63 -25.52
C SER A 489 -9.69 9.19 -26.51
N GLY A 490 -8.50 9.59 -26.05
CA GLY A 490 -7.44 10.03 -26.95
C GLY A 490 -6.14 10.39 -26.24
N PHE A 491 -5.10 9.59 -26.45
CA PHE A 491 -3.75 9.86 -25.94
C PHE A 491 -2.70 9.21 -26.86
N MET A 492 -1.44 9.64 -26.71
CA MET A 492 -0.31 9.00 -27.39
C MET A 492 0.60 8.34 -26.37
N VAL A 493 1.05 7.11 -26.67
CA VAL A 493 1.98 6.37 -25.82
C VAL A 493 3.15 5.81 -26.62
N GLN A 494 4.35 5.87 -26.05
CA GLN A 494 5.59 5.36 -26.63
C GLN A 494 6.36 4.56 -25.56
N PRO A 495 6.33 3.22 -25.60
CA PRO A 495 7.15 2.39 -24.73
C PRO A 495 8.65 2.63 -24.96
N PHE A 496 9.48 2.44 -23.92
CA PHE A 496 10.94 2.55 -24.04
C PHE A 496 11.64 1.21 -24.33
N SER A 497 10.88 0.20 -24.75
CA SER A 497 11.37 -1.14 -25.05
C SER A 497 10.49 -1.78 -26.11
N ASP A 498 11.08 -2.75 -26.81
CA ASP A 498 10.36 -3.58 -27.79
C ASP A 498 9.48 -4.67 -27.13
N LYS A 499 9.46 -4.72 -25.78
CA LYS A 499 8.64 -5.65 -25.00
C LYS A 499 7.15 -5.33 -25.15
N PRO A 500 6.26 -6.32 -24.94
CA PRO A 500 4.83 -6.09 -24.99
C PRO A 500 4.39 -5.00 -24.01
N PHE A 501 3.68 -4.00 -24.53
CA PHE A 501 3.08 -2.93 -23.74
C PHE A 501 1.65 -3.31 -23.35
N ALA A 502 1.31 -3.22 -22.07
CA ALA A 502 0.01 -3.62 -21.55
C ALA A 502 -0.74 -2.43 -20.94
N MET A 503 -2.05 -2.39 -21.18
CA MET A 503 -2.96 -1.43 -20.57
C MET A 503 -4.18 -2.16 -20.01
N ASP A 504 -4.58 -1.77 -18.81
CA ASP A 504 -5.73 -2.34 -18.13
C ASP A 504 -6.90 -1.36 -18.16
N ILE A 505 -8.02 -1.79 -18.72
CA ILE A 505 -9.24 -1.02 -18.87
C ILE A 505 -10.20 -1.49 -17.78
N GLN A 506 -10.44 -0.63 -16.80
CA GLN A 506 -11.39 -0.86 -15.73
C GLN A 506 -12.75 -0.29 -16.13
N THR A 507 -13.79 -1.11 -16.06
CA THR A 507 -15.17 -0.64 -16.20
C THR A 507 -15.77 -0.26 -14.83
N LEU A 508 -16.88 0.50 -14.82
CA LEU A 508 -17.69 0.74 -13.62
C LEU A 508 -18.35 -0.54 -13.08
N GLY A 509 -18.47 -1.57 -13.93
CA GLY A 509 -18.92 -2.91 -13.55
C GLY A 509 -17.80 -3.77 -12.96
N ILE A 510 -18.00 -5.08 -13.00
CA ILE A 510 -16.98 -6.08 -12.59
C ILE A 510 -15.97 -6.38 -13.69
N ILE A 511 -16.34 -6.11 -14.94
CA ILE A 511 -15.58 -6.53 -16.12
C ILE A 511 -14.30 -5.70 -16.25
N ARG A 512 -13.21 -6.37 -16.62
CA ARG A 512 -11.90 -5.77 -16.85
C ARG A 512 -11.33 -6.30 -18.14
N TYR A 513 -10.70 -5.42 -18.90
CA TYR A 513 -10.01 -5.80 -20.11
C TYR A 513 -8.52 -5.47 -20.02
N ARG A 514 -7.70 -6.25 -20.70
CA ARG A 514 -6.28 -5.94 -20.90
C ARG A 514 -5.98 -5.88 -22.38
N LEU A 515 -5.51 -4.73 -22.83
CA LEU A 515 -4.99 -4.54 -24.17
C LEU A 515 -3.47 -4.77 -24.13
N VAL A 516 -2.96 -5.63 -25.00
CA VAL A 516 -1.52 -5.94 -25.12
C VAL A 516 -1.07 -5.64 -26.54
N LEU A 517 -0.05 -4.79 -26.68
CA LEU A 517 0.59 -4.44 -27.94
C LEU A 517 1.98 -5.07 -27.98
N SER A 518 2.23 -6.02 -28.88
CA SER A 518 3.53 -6.66 -29.04
C SER A 518 4.24 -6.13 -30.28
N GLY A 519 5.40 -5.48 -30.10
CA GLY A 519 6.23 -5.00 -31.21
C GLY A 519 6.97 -6.13 -31.93
N GLU A 520 7.41 -7.14 -31.19
CA GLU A 520 8.07 -8.33 -31.74
C GLU A 520 7.11 -9.20 -32.55
N ASP A 521 5.93 -9.48 -31.98
CA ASP A 521 4.93 -10.31 -32.65
C ASP A 521 4.13 -9.50 -33.70
N LYS A 522 4.20 -8.16 -33.66
CA LYS A 522 3.41 -7.27 -34.53
C LYS A 522 1.92 -7.56 -34.45
N HIS A 523 1.42 -7.84 -33.25
CA HIS A 523 0.02 -8.13 -33.00
C HIS A 523 -0.49 -7.31 -31.82
N VAL A 524 -1.80 -7.05 -31.85
CA VAL A 524 -2.54 -6.45 -30.75
C VAL A 524 -3.62 -7.41 -30.31
N VAL A 525 -3.72 -7.61 -28.99
CA VAL A 525 -4.68 -8.53 -28.41
C VAL A 525 -5.44 -7.87 -27.26
N LEU A 526 -6.75 -8.01 -27.26
CA LEU A 526 -7.63 -7.64 -26.16
C LEU A 526 -8.06 -8.89 -25.41
N TYR A 527 -7.81 -8.89 -24.11
CA TYR A 527 -8.24 -9.95 -23.18
C TYR A 527 -9.37 -9.45 -22.29
N ASP A 528 -10.36 -10.30 -22.05
CA ASP A 528 -11.25 -10.20 -20.89
C ASP A 528 -10.57 -10.90 -19.72
N LEU A 529 -10.48 -10.20 -18.60
CA LEU A 529 -9.82 -10.68 -17.39
C LEU A 529 -10.80 -11.34 -16.41
N ASP A 530 -12.11 -11.35 -16.66
CA ASP A 530 -13.05 -11.97 -15.72
C ASP A 530 -12.92 -13.51 -15.72
N GLY A 531 -12.70 -14.09 -14.53
CA GLY A 531 -12.41 -15.51 -14.36
C GLY A 531 -11.03 -15.95 -14.87
N GLN A 532 -10.97 -16.43 -16.12
CA GLN A 532 -9.74 -16.88 -16.79
C GLN A 532 -9.44 -15.95 -17.97
N MET A 533 -8.23 -15.38 -18.02
CA MET A 533 -7.79 -14.47 -19.08
C MET A 533 -8.15 -15.02 -20.46
N LYS A 534 -9.19 -14.47 -21.08
CA LYS A 534 -9.76 -14.95 -22.34
C LYS A 534 -9.52 -13.92 -23.42
N LYS A 535 -8.92 -14.34 -24.54
CA LYS A 535 -8.80 -13.51 -25.72
C LYS A 535 -10.19 -13.20 -26.30
N VAL A 536 -10.52 -11.92 -26.48
CA VAL A 536 -11.84 -11.48 -26.96
C VAL A 536 -11.78 -10.68 -28.27
N ALA A 537 -10.64 -10.08 -28.60
CA ALA A 537 -10.36 -9.53 -29.92
C ALA A 537 -8.85 -9.58 -30.19
N GLU A 538 -8.46 -9.67 -31.47
CA GLU A 538 -7.07 -9.58 -31.91
C GLU A 538 -7.00 -8.98 -33.30
N HIS A 539 -5.86 -8.36 -33.62
CA HIS A 539 -5.59 -7.81 -34.93
C HIS A 539 -4.08 -7.78 -35.20
N ASP A 540 -3.69 -8.02 -36.44
CA ASP A 540 -2.30 -7.86 -36.89
C ASP A 540 -1.97 -6.37 -36.98
N PHE A 541 -0.80 -5.97 -36.51
CA PHE A 541 -0.33 -4.59 -36.58
C PHE A 541 1.08 -4.52 -37.17
N PRO A 542 1.25 -4.84 -38.48
CA PRO A 542 2.56 -5.16 -39.07
C PRO A 542 3.60 -4.04 -39.03
N GLN A 543 3.14 -2.77 -39.00
CA GLN A 543 4.02 -1.60 -38.93
C GLN A 543 4.42 -1.22 -37.50
N TYR A 544 3.77 -1.77 -36.48
CA TYR A 544 4.10 -1.44 -35.09
C TYR A 544 5.44 -2.06 -34.71
N ASP A 545 6.40 -1.21 -34.34
CA ASP A 545 7.77 -1.60 -33.97
C ASP A 545 8.13 -1.26 -32.52
N GLY A 546 7.17 -0.73 -31.74
CA GLY A 546 7.38 -0.29 -30.35
C GLY A 546 8.20 0.99 -30.19
N LYS A 547 8.73 1.59 -31.25
CA LYS A 547 9.72 2.69 -31.18
C LYS A 547 9.12 4.07 -31.34
N LYS A 548 8.02 4.21 -32.09
CA LYS A 548 7.32 5.49 -32.27
C LYS A 548 6.05 5.55 -31.42
N PRO A 549 5.54 6.75 -31.11
CA PRO A 549 4.27 6.90 -30.41
C PRO A 549 3.11 6.25 -31.17
N VAL A 550 2.27 5.51 -30.44
CA VAL A 550 0.98 4.99 -30.89
C VAL A 550 -0.11 5.92 -30.35
N GLN A 551 -1.00 6.36 -31.22
CA GLN A 551 -2.24 7.04 -30.83
C GLN A 551 -3.26 6.01 -30.41
N ILE A 552 -3.87 6.18 -29.24
CA ILE A 552 -4.82 5.24 -28.65
C ILE A 552 -6.09 6.00 -28.27
N SER A 553 -7.23 5.44 -28.66
CA SER A 553 -8.55 5.91 -28.25
C SER A 553 -9.39 4.73 -27.80
N ILE A 554 -9.85 4.77 -26.55
CA ILE A 554 -10.65 3.72 -25.93
C ILE A 554 -12.01 4.35 -25.60
N THR A 555 -13.04 3.87 -26.29
CA THR A 555 -14.41 4.37 -26.12
C THR A 555 -15.35 3.19 -25.92
N SER A 556 -16.51 3.46 -25.32
CA SER A 556 -17.54 2.45 -25.13
C SER A 556 -18.91 3.01 -25.51
N ASN A 557 -19.67 2.25 -26.28
CA ASN A 557 -21.06 2.56 -26.60
C ASN A 557 -21.94 1.38 -26.16
N MET A 558 -22.79 1.60 -25.15
CA MET A 558 -23.64 0.58 -24.56
C MET A 558 -22.84 -0.65 -24.11
N ASN A 559 -22.90 -1.75 -24.85
CA ASN A 559 -22.22 -3.01 -24.55
C ASN A 559 -20.98 -3.27 -25.43
N THR A 560 -20.60 -2.31 -26.28
CA THR A 560 -19.44 -2.44 -27.17
C THR A 560 -18.28 -1.58 -26.68
N LEU A 561 -17.10 -2.19 -26.56
CA LEU A 561 -15.82 -1.53 -26.34
C LEU A 561 -15.11 -1.40 -27.69
N ASN A 562 -14.78 -0.16 -28.06
CA ASN A 562 -14.04 0.15 -29.28
C ASN A 562 -12.67 0.71 -28.90
N ILE A 563 -11.63 0.15 -29.50
CA ILE A 563 -10.23 0.55 -29.28
C ILE A 563 -9.63 0.87 -30.63
N TYR A 564 -9.36 2.14 -30.87
CA TYR A 564 -8.64 2.61 -32.04
C TYR A 564 -7.15 2.78 -31.72
N LEU A 565 -6.30 2.29 -32.62
CA LEU A 565 -4.85 2.40 -32.55
C LEU A 565 -4.31 2.97 -33.86
N GLY A 566 -3.66 4.13 -33.80
CA GLY A 566 -3.00 4.78 -34.93
C GLY A 566 -1.48 4.75 -34.78
N TYR A 567 -0.76 4.35 -35.84
CA TYR A 567 0.70 4.32 -35.87
C TYR A 567 1.21 4.74 -37.25
N GLY A 568 1.71 5.98 -37.35
CA GLY A 568 2.11 6.55 -38.64
C GLY A 568 0.89 6.76 -39.56
N THR A 569 0.90 6.13 -40.73
CA THR A 569 -0.22 6.14 -41.68
C THR A 569 -1.22 5.01 -41.44
N ASP A 570 -0.84 4.03 -40.62
CA ASP A 570 -1.64 2.83 -40.39
C ASP A 570 -2.54 3.02 -39.18
N SER A 571 -3.72 2.44 -39.26
CA SER A 571 -4.66 2.41 -38.14
C SER A 571 -5.40 1.09 -38.10
N ILE A 572 -5.70 0.65 -36.89
CA ILE A 572 -6.50 -0.55 -36.63
C ILE A 572 -7.56 -0.24 -35.57
N GLU A 573 -8.64 -0.99 -35.62
CA GLU A 573 -9.75 -0.88 -34.68
C GLU A 573 -10.06 -2.27 -34.11
N LEU A 574 -10.08 -2.39 -32.78
CA LEU A 574 -10.51 -3.59 -32.08
C LEU A 574 -11.87 -3.33 -31.44
N ASN A 575 -12.85 -4.14 -31.81
CA ASN A 575 -14.22 -4.04 -31.32
C ASN A 575 -14.60 -5.31 -30.55
N HIS A 576 -15.20 -5.12 -29.37
CA HIS A 576 -15.68 -6.22 -28.54
C HIS A 576 -17.07 -5.90 -27.97
N THR A 577 -18.04 -6.78 -28.24
CA THR A 577 -19.39 -6.69 -27.67
C THR A 577 -19.55 -7.64 -26.49
N ALA A 578 -19.78 -7.08 -25.32
CA ALA A 578 -20.08 -7.81 -24.09
C ALA A 578 -21.59 -8.04 -23.91
N ARG A 579 -21.93 -8.90 -22.95
CA ARG A 579 -23.33 -9.14 -22.56
C ARG A 579 -23.91 -8.01 -21.70
N GLU A 580 -23.06 -7.31 -20.95
CA GLU A 580 -23.44 -6.23 -20.06
C GLU A 580 -22.94 -4.89 -20.59
N PRO A 581 -23.56 -3.75 -20.20
CA PRO A 581 -23.07 -2.43 -20.56
C PRO A 581 -21.63 -2.20 -20.08
N ILE A 582 -20.79 -1.71 -20.98
CA ILE A 582 -19.41 -1.33 -20.73
C ILE A 582 -19.38 0.18 -20.50
N LEU A 583 -19.08 0.59 -19.27
CA LEU A 583 -18.82 1.98 -18.93
C LEU A 583 -17.39 2.08 -18.41
N ILE A 584 -16.51 2.73 -19.17
CA ILE A 584 -15.11 2.88 -18.77
C ILE A 584 -15.04 3.76 -17.52
N LYS A 585 -14.34 3.28 -16.49
CA LYS A 585 -14.05 4.01 -15.27
C LYS A 585 -12.68 4.69 -15.40
N ASP A 586 -11.68 3.89 -15.70
CA ASP A 586 -10.29 4.34 -15.86
C ASP A 586 -9.49 3.35 -16.72
N VAL A 587 -8.37 3.84 -17.24
CA VAL A 587 -7.36 3.05 -17.96
C VAL A 587 -6.04 3.19 -17.24
N THR A 588 -5.41 2.07 -16.91
CA THR A 588 -4.14 2.02 -16.19
C THR A 588 -3.03 1.54 -17.14
N LEU A 589 -1.95 2.30 -17.22
CA LEU A 589 -0.77 2.03 -18.01
C LEU A 589 0.39 1.67 -17.09
N HIS A 590 1.12 0.60 -17.43
CA HIS A 590 2.31 0.16 -16.72
C HIS A 590 3.29 -0.52 -17.68
N HIS A 591 4.59 -0.35 -17.45
CA HIS A 591 5.63 -0.99 -18.25
C HIS A 591 6.92 -1.16 -17.45
N ASP A 592 7.57 -2.31 -17.57
CA ASP A 592 8.78 -2.66 -16.79
C ASP A 592 10.00 -1.80 -17.14
N LYS A 593 10.03 -1.21 -18.34
CA LYS A 593 11.05 -0.26 -18.80
C LYS A 593 10.62 1.20 -18.79
N GLY A 594 9.38 1.49 -18.40
CA GLY A 594 8.80 2.83 -18.52
C GLY A 594 8.29 3.12 -19.93
N PHE A 595 7.69 4.30 -20.09
CA PHE A 595 7.05 4.76 -21.33
C PHE A 595 6.88 6.28 -21.31
N LYS A 596 6.67 6.88 -22.48
CA LYS A 596 6.29 8.28 -22.63
C LYS A 596 4.81 8.38 -23.00
N LEU A 597 4.10 9.24 -22.30
CA LEU A 597 2.72 9.61 -22.56
C LEU A 597 2.70 11.06 -23.06
N SER A 598 1.91 11.36 -24.09
CA SER A 598 1.70 12.73 -24.57
C SER A 598 0.24 12.96 -24.90
N GLN A 599 -0.17 14.24 -24.90
CA GLN A 599 -1.52 14.61 -25.34
C GLN A 599 -1.72 14.16 -26.79
N GLY A 600 -2.81 13.44 -27.06
CA GLY A 600 -3.19 13.14 -28.44
C GLY A 600 -3.43 14.45 -29.20
N GLY A 601 -2.93 14.55 -30.43
CA GLY A 601 -3.44 15.58 -31.35
C GLY A 601 -4.92 15.31 -31.60
N ASP A 602 -5.70 16.35 -31.93
CA ASP A 602 -7.11 16.20 -32.30
C ASP A 602 -7.24 15.01 -33.25
N ILE A 603 -7.91 13.96 -32.78
CA ILE A 603 -8.34 12.87 -33.65
C ILE A 603 -9.24 13.59 -34.64
N LYS A 604 -8.78 13.78 -35.89
CA LYS A 604 -9.69 14.13 -36.97
C LYS A 604 -10.78 13.07 -36.90
N GLU A 605 -11.98 13.46 -36.50
CA GLU A 605 -13.12 12.56 -36.45
C GLU A 605 -13.08 11.73 -37.72
N SER A 606 -12.90 10.41 -37.58
CA SER A 606 -13.01 9.51 -38.72
C SER A 606 -14.31 9.87 -39.41
N PRO A 607 -14.30 10.15 -40.73
CA PRO A 607 -15.54 10.43 -41.42
C PRO A 607 -16.44 9.23 -41.16
N LEU A 608 -17.55 9.48 -40.47
CA LEU A 608 -18.66 8.55 -40.38
C LEU A 608 -18.98 8.17 -41.81
N ILE A 609 -18.52 7.00 -42.25
CA ILE A 609 -19.01 6.38 -43.48
C ILE A 609 -20.43 5.95 -43.11
N THR A 610 -21.36 6.89 -43.26
CA THR A 610 -22.77 6.57 -43.40
C THR A 610 -22.86 5.65 -44.61
N LYS A 611 -23.19 4.38 -44.35
CA LYS A 611 -23.73 3.49 -45.38
C LYS A 611 -25.09 4.04 -45.82
N GLU A 612 -25.04 5.06 -46.66
CA GLU A 612 -26.07 5.37 -47.64
C GLU A 612 -25.35 5.38 -48.98
N ASP A 613 -25.31 4.21 -49.62
CA ASP A 613 -25.80 4.07 -50.99
C ASP A 613 -25.81 2.61 -51.43
N GLN A 614 -26.76 2.38 -52.33
CA GLN A 614 -27.24 1.13 -52.91
C GLN A 614 -26.21 0.42 -53.79
#